data_AF-A0A816HNS0-F1
#
_entry.id   AF-A0A816HNS0-F1
#
_cell.length_a   1.000
_cell.length_b   1.000
_cell.length_c   1.000
_cell.angle_alpha   90.00
_cell.angle_beta   90.00
_cell.angle_gamma   90.00
#
_symmetry.space_group_name_H-M   'P 1'
#
loop_
_entity.id
_entity.type
_entity.pdbx_description
1 polymer ?
#
loop_
_entity_poly.entity_id
_entity_poly.type
_entity_poly.pdbx_seq_one_letter_code
_entity_poly.pdbx_strand_id
1 'polypeptide(L)'
;MSLCETYFPNILTGLIRAIVIDRVPSSIRGSISDFVYDLKTFMSEKFSQWLQTALREIPRTSKNGSVEIVTIKQYEQFYNVLCENDIQPSTIEYEFETFAKLYR
;
A
#
# COMPACT_ATOMS: atom_id res chain seq x y z
N MET A 1 14.30 16.42 -11.70
CA MET A 1 13.34 15.43 -11.18
C MET A 1 13.66 14.11 -11.84
N SER A 2 13.88 13.05 -11.07
CA SER A 2 14.24 11.74 -11.63
C SER A 2 13.03 11.04 -12.25
N LEU A 3 13.26 10.06 -13.15
CA LEU A 3 12.18 9.21 -13.68
C LEU A 3 11.45 8.48 -12.54
N CYS A 4 12.20 7.99 -11.54
CA CYS A 4 11.64 7.33 -10.36
C CYS A 4 10.66 8.26 -9.61
N GLU A 5 11.05 9.51 -9.34
CA GLU A 5 10.18 10.48 -8.67
C GLU A 5 8.94 10.85 -9.48
N THR A 6 8.98 10.69 -10.81
CA THR A 6 7.86 11.01 -11.71
C THR A 6 6.85 9.87 -11.76
N TYR A 7 7.30 8.61 -11.78
CA TYR A 7 6.44 7.46 -12.06
C TYR A 7 6.16 6.57 -10.84
N PHE A 8 7.11 6.42 -9.92
CA PHE A 8 6.96 5.49 -8.80
C PHE A 8 5.80 5.83 -7.84
N PRO A 9 5.42 7.10 -7.59
CA PRO A 9 4.23 7.40 -6.80
C PRO A 9 2.95 6.81 -7.40
N ASN A 10 2.79 6.96 -8.73
CA ASN A 10 1.62 6.47 -9.46
C ASN A 10 1.63 4.94 -9.55
N ILE A 11 2.82 4.35 -9.77
CA ILE A 11 2.99 2.89 -9.79
C ILE A 11 2.64 2.31 -8.41
N LEU A 12 3.21 2.85 -7.34
CA LEU A 12 2.91 2.40 -5.97
C LEU A 12 1.41 2.45 -5.69
N THR A 13 0.75 3.57 -6.00
CA THR A 13 -0.70 3.72 -5.81
C THR A 13 -1.49 2.69 -6.59
N GLY A 14 -1.16 2.50 -7.88
CA GLY A 14 -1.80 1.50 -8.74
C GLY A 14 -1.63 0.08 -8.22
N LEU A 15 -0.44 -0.27 -7.73
CA LEU A 15 -0.15 -1.61 -7.20
C LEU A 15 -0.86 -1.88 -5.87
N ILE A 16 -0.88 -0.91 -4.95
CA ILE A 16 -1.64 -1.03 -3.69
C ILE A 16 -3.12 -1.23 -4.00
N ARG A 17 -3.68 -0.41 -4.90
CA ARG A 17 -5.08 -0.53 -5.31
C ARG A 17 -5.36 -1.89 -5.96
N ALA A 18 -4.45 -2.39 -6.79
CA ALA A 18 -4.61 -3.69 -7.43
C ALA A 18 -4.68 -4.85 -6.41
N ILE A 19 -3.94 -4.78 -5.30
CA ILE A 19 -4.03 -5.78 -4.24
C ILE A 19 -5.29 -5.60 -3.40
N VAL A 20 -5.55 -4.37 -2.97
CA VAL A 20 -6.59 -4.05 -1.98
C VAL A 20 -8.00 -4.13 -2.57
N ILE A 21 -8.18 -3.55 -3.75
CA ILE A 21 -9.48 -3.41 -4.43
C ILE A 21 -9.66 -4.49 -5.49
N ASP A 22 -8.71 -4.61 -6.42
CA ASP A 22 -8.88 -5.47 -7.61
C ASP A 22 -8.50 -6.95 -7.36
N ARG A 23 -7.93 -7.26 -6.18
CA ARG A 23 -7.65 -8.62 -5.67
C ARG A 23 -6.79 -9.47 -6.60
N VAL A 24 -5.66 -8.93 -7.07
CA VAL A 24 -4.72 -9.70 -7.90
C VAL A 24 -4.32 -11.05 -7.25
N PRO A 25 -4.02 -12.09 -8.05
CA PRO A 25 -3.59 -13.40 -7.56
C PRO A 25 -2.34 -13.32 -6.67
N SER A 26 -2.18 -14.26 -5.74
CA SER A 26 -1.01 -14.34 -4.85
C SER A 26 0.31 -14.42 -5.62
N SER A 27 0.31 -15.06 -6.80
CA SER A 27 1.50 -15.13 -7.67
C SER A 27 2.06 -13.77 -8.10
N ILE A 28 1.25 -12.70 -8.05
CA ILE A 28 1.66 -11.34 -8.39
C ILE A 28 1.95 -10.52 -7.11
N ARG A 29 1.28 -10.84 -6.00
CA ARG A 29 1.44 -10.10 -4.73
C ARG A 29 2.86 -10.15 -4.20
N GLY A 30 3.52 -11.30 -4.26
CA GLY A 30 4.94 -11.43 -3.89
C GLY A 30 5.83 -10.42 -4.62
N SER A 31 5.70 -10.33 -5.94
CA SER A 31 6.49 -9.38 -6.74
C SER A 31 6.17 -7.91 -6.43
N ILE A 32 4.92 -7.60 -6.07
CA ILE A 32 4.56 -6.25 -5.62
C ILE A 32 5.18 -5.95 -4.25
N SER A 33 5.19 -6.92 -3.34
CA SER A 33 5.79 -6.77 -2.02
C SER A 33 7.31 -6.61 -2.09
N ASP A 34 7.98 -7.32 -3.01
CA ASP A 34 9.40 -7.12 -3.30
C ASP A 34 9.66 -5.69 -3.82
N PHE A 35 8.84 -5.20 -4.75
CA PHE A 35 8.95 -3.82 -5.24
C PHE A 35 8.75 -2.78 -4.13
N VAL A 36 7.76 -2.98 -3.25
CA VAL A 36 7.50 -2.10 -2.10
C VAL A 36 8.68 -2.13 -1.12
N TYR A 37 9.25 -3.32 -0.88
CA TYR A 37 10.45 -3.48 -0.06
C TYR A 37 11.65 -2.72 -0.64
N ASP A 38 11.88 -2.81 -1.95
CA ASP A 38 12.95 -2.08 -2.63
C ASP A 38 12.75 -0.56 -2.52
N LEU A 39 11.53 -0.06 -2.78
CA LEU A 39 11.22 1.36 -2.64
C LEU A 39 11.49 1.86 -1.23
N LYS A 40 11.05 1.11 -0.22
CA LYS A 40 11.30 1.43 1.18
C LYS A 40 12.78 1.42 1.51
N THR A 41 13.53 0.44 1.02
CA THR A 41 14.96 0.26 1.33
C THR A 41 15.83 1.33 0.69
N PHE A 42 15.58 1.64 -0.59
CA PHE A 42 16.41 2.58 -1.34
C PHE A 42 15.90 4.03 -1.30
N MET A 43 14.63 4.24 -0.97
CA MET A 43 13.98 5.55 -1.03
C MET A 43 13.06 5.80 0.18
N SER A 44 13.45 5.40 1.39
CA SER A 44 12.62 5.41 2.61
C SER A 44 11.83 6.72 2.86
N GLU A 45 12.49 7.87 2.78
CA GLU A 45 11.84 9.17 2.99
C GLU A 45 10.74 9.42 1.95
N LYS A 46 11.04 9.19 0.66
CA LYS A 46 10.08 9.34 -0.44
C LYS A 46 8.97 8.31 -0.36
N PHE A 47 9.30 7.07 -0.03
CA PHE A 47 8.35 5.98 0.15
C PHE A 47 7.27 6.35 1.16
N SER A 48 7.65 6.89 2.33
CA SER A 48 6.69 7.30 3.35
C SER A 48 5.70 8.37 2.84
N GLN A 49 6.20 9.37 2.11
CA GLN A 49 5.38 10.44 1.51
C GLN A 49 4.45 9.89 0.42
N TRP A 50 4.96 9.00 -0.44
CA TRP A 50 4.19 8.40 -1.52
C TRP A 50 3.15 7.42 -1.00
N LEU A 51 3.48 6.61 0.00
CA LEU A 51 2.55 5.70 0.65
C LEU A 51 1.39 6.48 1.30
N GLN A 52 1.70 7.57 2.00
CA GLN A 52 0.67 8.42 2.59
C GLN A 52 -0.28 9.00 1.52
N THR A 53 0.25 9.37 0.36
CA THR A 53 -0.54 9.87 -0.77
C THR A 53 -1.39 8.77 -1.38
N ALA A 54 -0.78 7.63 -1.70
CA ALA A 54 -1.44 6.46 -2.28
C ALA A 54 -2.63 6.00 -1.43
N LEU A 55 -2.43 5.89 -0.12
CA LEU A 55 -3.46 5.44 0.79
C LEU A 55 -4.64 6.44 0.90
N ARG A 56 -4.41 7.75 0.75
CA ARG A 56 -5.50 8.77 0.70
C ARG A 56 -6.36 8.63 -0.55
N GLU A 57 -5.78 8.15 -1.65
CA GLU A 57 -6.51 7.92 -2.91
C GLU A 57 -7.36 6.65 -2.88
N ILE A 58 -7.09 5.74 -1.95
CA ILE A 58 -7.88 4.52 -1.79
C ILE A 58 -9.14 4.84 -0.96
N PRO A 59 -10.34 4.53 -1.47
CA PRO A 59 -11.58 4.95 -0.84
C PRO A 59 -11.80 4.23 0.50
N ARG A 60 -11.85 5.00 1.60
CA ARG A 60 -12.10 4.46 2.95
C ARG A 60 -13.57 4.19 3.25
N THR A 61 -14.48 4.60 2.37
CA THR A 61 -15.92 4.45 2.52
C THR A 61 -16.51 3.68 1.34
N SER A 62 -17.71 3.12 1.54
CA SER A 62 -18.49 2.51 0.46
C SER A 62 -18.75 3.52 -0.67
N LYS A 63 -19.14 3.03 -1.85
CA LYS A 63 -19.42 3.87 -3.04
C LYS A 63 -20.38 5.04 -2.78
N ASN A 64 -21.20 4.95 -1.74
CA ASN A 64 -22.19 5.96 -1.37
C ASN A 64 -21.80 6.77 -0.11
N GLY A 65 -20.58 6.57 0.41
CA GLY A 65 -20.08 7.24 1.62
C GLY A 65 -20.75 6.81 2.93
N SER A 66 -21.66 5.83 2.89
CA SER A 66 -22.55 5.50 4.00
C SER A 66 -21.94 4.57 5.04
N VAL A 67 -20.89 3.83 4.67
CA VAL A 67 -20.23 2.85 5.54
C VAL A 67 -18.72 3.10 5.49
N GLU A 68 -18.11 3.26 6.67
CA GLU A 68 -16.65 3.26 6.80
C GLU A 68 -16.15 1.82 6.63
N ILE A 69 -15.34 1.59 5.59
CA ILE A 69 -14.71 0.30 5.29
C ILE A 69 -13.44 0.16 6.13
N VAL A 70 -12.65 1.25 6.20
CA VAL A 70 -11.38 1.29 6.91
C VAL A 70 -11.31 2.53 7.82
N THR A 71 -11.12 2.26 9.10
CA THR A 71 -10.95 3.29 10.13
C THR A 71 -9.62 4.03 9.98
N ILE A 72 -9.55 5.26 10.52
CA ILE A 72 -8.28 6.03 10.59
C ILE A 72 -7.19 5.19 11.30
N LYS A 73 -7.54 4.48 12.37
CA LYS A 73 -6.59 3.67 13.13
C LYS A 73 -6.01 2.51 12.31
N GLN A 74 -6.84 1.80 11.55
CA GLN A 74 -6.39 0.70 10.69
C GLN A 74 -5.48 1.20 9.57
N TYR A 75 -5.79 2.39 9.03
CA TYR A 75 -4.94 3.07 8.06
C TYR A 75 -3.57 3.42 8.65
N GLU A 76 -3.56 4.04 9.84
CA GLU A 76 -2.32 4.43 10.53
C GLU A 76 -1.48 3.20 10.89
N GLN A 77 -2.12 2.12 11.36
CA GLN A 77 -1.46 0.84 11.62
C GLN A 77 -0.79 0.30 10.36
N PHE A 78 -1.52 0.22 9.25
CA PHE A 78 -0.98 -0.27 7.98
C PHE A 78 0.20 0.59 7.49
N TYR A 79 0.05 1.91 7.54
CA TYR A 79 1.12 2.85 7.20
C TYR A 79 2.36 2.66 8.07
N ASN A 80 2.18 2.57 9.39
CA ASN A 80 3.28 2.45 10.34
C ASN A 80 4.05 1.15 10.10
N VAL A 81 3.36 0.02 9.98
CA VAL A 81 3.99 -1.29 9.73
C VAL A 81 4.80 -1.26 8.44
N LEU A 82 4.23 -0.74 7.34
CA LEU A 82 4.97 -0.64 6.07
C LEU A 82 6.17 0.31 6.15
N CYS A 83 6.20 1.27 7.07
CA CYS A 83 7.34 2.16 7.27
C CYS A 83 8.40 1.60 8.25
N GLU A 84 8.17 0.47 8.91
CA GLU A 84 9.12 -0.11 9.88
C GLU A 84 10.40 -0.59 9.21
N ASN A 85 11.57 -0.17 9.72
CA ASN A 85 12.87 -0.44 9.09
C ASN A 85 13.13 -1.94 8.80
N ASP A 86 12.69 -2.87 9.65
CA ASP A 86 13.03 -4.29 9.56
C ASP A 86 11.97 -5.19 8.89
N ILE A 87 10.95 -4.60 8.26
CA ILE A 87 9.88 -5.38 7.60
C ILE A 87 10.40 -6.17 6.38
N GLN A 88 10.04 -7.44 6.28
CA GLN A 88 10.39 -8.33 5.15
C GLN A 88 9.30 -8.31 4.06
N PRO A 89 9.61 -8.66 2.79
CA PRO A 89 8.61 -8.74 1.71
C PRO A 89 7.41 -9.64 2.05
N SER A 90 7.64 -10.76 2.73
CA SER A 90 6.55 -11.65 3.17
C SER A 90 5.61 -11.00 4.19
N THR A 91 6.15 -10.17 5.09
CA THR A 91 5.35 -9.39 6.03
C THR A 91 4.56 -8.30 5.30
N ILE A 92 5.18 -7.63 4.32
CA ILE A 92 4.49 -6.66 3.45
C ILE A 92 3.31 -7.33 2.74
N GLU A 93 3.51 -8.52 2.16
CA GLU A 93 2.45 -9.28 1.50
C GLU A 93 1.30 -9.61 2.46
N TYR A 94 1.63 -10.10 3.65
CA TYR A 94 0.67 -10.42 4.69
C TYR A 94 -0.15 -9.21 5.13
N GLU A 95 0.49 -8.05 5.31
CA GLU A 95 -0.18 -6.80 5.67
C GLU A 95 -1.10 -6.33 4.55
N PHE A 96 -0.65 -6.42 3.29
CA PHE A 96 -1.52 -6.13 2.15
C PHE A 96 -2.76 -7.03 2.14
N GLU A 97 -2.60 -8.33 2.39
CA GLU A 97 -3.74 -9.25 2.46
C GLU A 97 -4.69 -8.91 3.60
N THR A 98 -4.15 -8.61 4.77
CA THR A 98 -4.92 -8.25 5.97
C THR A 98 -5.69 -6.96 5.75
N PHE A 99 -5.03 -5.92 5.23
CA PHE A 99 -5.67 -4.66 4.90
C PHE A 99 -6.73 -4.83 3.83
N ALA A 100 -6.44 -5.62 2.80
CA ALA A 100 -7.39 -5.91 1.75
C ALA A 100 -8.64 -6.62 2.31
N LYS A 101 -8.55 -7.50 3.32
CA LYS A 101 -9.73 -8.18 3.90
C LYS A 101 -10.78 -7.19 4.46
N LEU A 102 -10.39 -5.98 4.83
CA LEU A 102 -11.31 -4.94 5.30
C LEU A 102 -12.26 -4.44 4.20
N TYR A 103 -11.86 -4.53 2.94
CA TYR A 103 -12.65 -4.14 1.76
C TYR A 103 -13.57 -5.26 1.26
N ARG A 104 -14.02 -6.16 2.14
CA ARG A 104 -14.99 -7.22 1.86
C ARG A 104 -16.31 -6.89 2.53
#